data_AF-A0A843G901-F1
#
_entry.id   AF-A0A843G901-F1
#
_cell.length_a   1.000
_cell.length_b   1.000
_cell.length_c   1.000
_cell.angle_alpha   90.00
_cell.angle_beta   90.00
_cell.angle_gamma   90.00
#
_symmetry.space_group_name_H-M   'P 1'
#
loop_
_entity.id
_entity.type
_entity.pdbx_description
1 polymer ?
#
loop_
_entity_poly.entity_id
_entity_poly.type
_entity_poly.pdbx_seq_one_letter_code
_entity_poly.pdbx_strand_id
1 'polypeptide(L)'
;MVASIIPQFVPAFYSSMYTTALYGGLIVAFIGLMGIAMEKRDIQVLILTDIVGLAMLIVVAAVGTDLSEALILPGLVVELAEIMAISEILISREMRKKDVDTSFAPMPLNIDMEIMTTAPNFIALLLIGYGVFLSGFTGGAVAGGGIVIYVLSRKVRGLP
;
A
#
# COMPACT_ATOMS: atom_id res chain seq x y z
N MET A 1 11.09 22.10 -35.78
CA MET A 1 9.90 21.24 -35.60
C MET A 1 10.07 20.54 -34.27
N VAL A 2 9.67 21.18 -33.17
CA VAL A 2 9.77 20.58 -31.84
C VAL A 2 8.60 19.61 -31.74
N ALA A 3 8.90 18.31 -31.84
CA ALA A 3 7.89 17.28 -31.63
C ALA A 3 7.28 17.52 -30.25
N SER A 4 5.99 17.88 -30.22
CA SER A 4 5.24 18.02 -28.98
C SER A 4 5.21 16.67 -28.29
N ILE A 5 5.96 16.52 -27.19
CA ILE A 5 5.96 15.36 -26.29
C ILE A 5 4.61 15.24 -25.55
N ILE A 6 3.60 16.01 -25.95
CA ILE A 6 2.29 16.09 -25.32
C ILE A 6 1.35 15.20 -26.14
N PRO A 7 0.79 14.13 -25.55
CA PRO A 7 -0.17 13.28 -26.24
C PRO A 7 -1.38 14.11 -26.68
N GLN A 8 -1.70 14.10 -27.97
CA GLN A 8 -2.79 14.91 -28.56
C GLN A 8 -4.19 14.55 -28.02
N PHE A 9 -4.32 13.44 -27.30
CA PHE A 9 -5.57 12.91 -26.77
C PHE A 9 -5.75 13.12 -25.26
N VAL A 10 -4.80 13.77 -24.58
CA VAL A 10 -4.88 14.04 -23.14
C VAL A 10 -5.29 15.50 -22.91
N PRO A 11 -6.39 15.77 -22.18
CA PRO A 11 -6.78 17.15 -21.87
C PRO A 11 -5.63 17.92 -21.21
N ALA A 12 -5.46 19.18 -21.60
CA ALA A 12 -4.35 20.03 -21.14
C ALA A 12 -4.22 20.09 -19.60
N PHE A 13 -5.34 19.97 -18.90
CA PHE A 13 -5.39 19.85 -17.44
C PHE A 13 -4.51 18.71 -16.92
N TYR A 14 -4.68 17.48 -17.41
CA TYR A 14 -3.89 16.32 -16.98
C TYR A 14 -2.41 16.45 -17.39
N SER A 15 -2.14 17.05 -18.55
CA SER A 15 -0.75 17.28 -19.00
C SER A 15 0.04 18.17 -18.03
N SER A 16 -0.61 19.18 -17.44
CA SER A 16 0.02 20.09 -16.48
C SER A 16 0.35 19.43 -15.15
N MET A 17 -0.41 18.40 -14.75
CA MET A 17 -0.20 17.66 -13.51
C MET A 17 1.10 16.85 -13.53
N TYR A 18 1.56 16.38 -14.69
CA TYR A 18 2.82 15.63 -14.80
C TYR A 18 4.02 16.48 -14.40
N THR A 19 4.12 17.70 -14.92
CA THR A 19 5.20 18.62 -14.60
C THR A 19 5.17 18.98 -13.11
N THR A 20 3.99 19.25 -12.55
CA THR A 20 3.83 19.54 -11.13
C THR A 20 4.21 18.34 -10.26
N ALA A 21 3.81 17.13 -10.63
CA ALA A 21 4.15 15.90 -9.90
C ALA A 21 5.67 15.65 -9.90
N LEU A 22 6.34 15.85 -11.03
CA LEU A 22 7.78 15.66 -11.17
C LEU A 22 8.56 16.64 -10.27
N TYR A 23 8.22 17.92 -10.31
CA TYR A 23 8.83 18.91 -9.41
C TYR A 23 8.49 18.66 -7.94
N GLY A 24 7.24 18.28 -7.64
CA GLY A 24 6.81 17.94 -6.29
C GLY A 24 7.61 16.77 -5.71
N GLY A 25 7.73 15.67 -6.46
CA GLY A 25 8.52 14.50 -6.06
C GLY A 25 9.99 14.84 -5.85
N LEU A 26 10.61 15.60 -6.75
CA LEU A 26 12.01 16.02 -6.59
C LEU A 26 12.24 16.92 -5.36
N ILE A 27 11.34 17.86 -5.09
CA ILE A 27 11.44 18.75 -3.91
C ILE A 27 11.31 17.94 -2.62
N VAL A 28 10.33 17.03 -2.55
CA VAL A 28 10.14 16.18 -1.36
C VAL A 28 11.34 15.25 -1.17
N ALA A 29 11.83 14.62 -2.23
CA ALA A 29 13.02 13.76 -2.17
C ALA A 29 14.26 14.56 -1.71
N PHE A 30 14.44 15.79 -2.21
CA PHE A 30 15.54 16.65 -1.80
C PHE A 30 15.48 17.02 -0.31
N ILE A 31 14.30 17.39 0.20
CA ILE A 31 14.09 17.68 1.62
C ILE A 31 14.34 16.42 2.47
N GLY A 32 13.83 15.26 2.03
CA GLY A 32 14.05 13.97 2.69
C GLY A 32 15.53 13.60 2.78
N LEU A 33 16.27 13.72 1.67
CA LEU A 33 17.72 13.50 1.62
C LEU A 33 18.50 14.45 2.53
N MET A 34 18.10 15.72 2.60
CA MET A 34 18.70 16.68 3.52
C MET A 34 18.43 16.29 4.98
N GLY A 35 17.22 15.81 5.29
CA GLY A 35 16.89 15.23 6.59
C GLY A 35 17.77 14.03 6.94
N ILE A 36 17.97 13.11 6.00
CA ILE A 36 18.86 11.94 6.17
C ILE A 36 20.29 12.37 6.48
N ALA A 37 20.80 13.38 5.78
CA ALA A 37 22.16 13.89 5.99
C ALA A 37 22.38 14.55 7.37
N MET A 38 21.31 15.06 7.99
CA MET A 38 21.38 15.77 9.28
C MET A 38 21.07 14.87 10.48
N GLU A 39 20.27 13.81 10.30
CA GLU A 39 19.83 12.97 11.40
C GLU A 39 20.83 11.93 11.84
N LYS A 40 20.83 11.65 13.15
CA LYS A 40 21.75 10.69 13.79
C LYS A 40 21.08 9.44 14.33
N ARG A 41 19.74 9.43 14.44
CA ARG A 41 19.00 8.29 14.98
C ARG A 41 18.57 7.37 13.84
N ASP A 42 18.97 6.10 13.91
CA ASP A 42 18.71 5.09 12.87
C ASP A 42 17.23 4.98 12.49
N ILE A 43 16.31 5.05 13.48
CA ILE A 43 14.86 4.98 13.20
C ILE A 43 14.36 6.17 12.39
N GLN A 44 14.86 7.38 12.67
CA GLN A 44 14.43 8.53 11.88
C GLN A 44 14.99 8.48 10.47
N VAL A 45 16.22 7.99 10.32
CA VAL A 45 16.81 7.77 8.99
C VAL A 45 15.96 6.78 8.20
N LEU A 46 15.55 5.65 8.80
CA LEU A 46 14.65 4.68 8.16
C LEU A 46 13.33 5.34 7.69
N ILE A 47 12.66 6.10 8.56
CA ILE A 47 11.41 6.81 8.21
C ILE A 47 11.64 7.87 7.11
N LEU A 48 12.75 8.59 7.16
CA LEU A 48 13.11 9.57 6.11
C LEU A 48 13.41 8.88 4.78
N THR A 49 13.90 7.64 4.80
CA THR A 49 14.19 6.86 3.58
C THR A 49 12.89 6.45 2.89
N ASP A 50 11.86 6.05 3.64
CA ASP A 50 10.49 5.77 3.16
C ASP A 50 9.84 7.03 2.53
N ILE A 51 10.01 8.22 3.14
CA ILE A 51 9.56 9.48 2.53
C ILE A 51 10.23 9.73 1.17
N VAL A 52 11.53 9.46 1.06
CA VAL A 52 12.27 9.58 -0.21
C VAL A 52 11.80 8.52 -1.20
N GLY A 53 11.57 7.29 -0.76
CA GLY A 53 11.06 6.18 -1.58
C GLY A 53 9.70 6.50 -2.21
N LEU A 54 8.72 6.92 -1.41
CA LEU A 54 7.42 7.43 -1.88
C LEU A 54 7.56 8.61 -2.85
N ALA A 55 8.46 9.56 -2.57
CA ALA A 55 8.71 10.69 -3.46
C ALA A 55 9.28 10.24 -4.83
N MET A 56 10.14 9.22 -4.83
CA MET A 56 10.67 8.63 -6.06
C MET A 56 9.61 7.81 -6.81
N LEU A 57 8.68 7.16 -6.12
CA LEU A 57 7.53 6.51 -6.78
C LEU A 57 6.63 7.52 -7.49
N ILE A 58 6.44 8.73 -6.92
CA ILE A 58 5.74 9.83 -7.61
C ILE A 58 6.47 10.21 -8.90
N VAL A 59 7.80 10.29 -8.86
CA VAL A 59 8.61 10.58 -10.05
C VAL A 59 8.47 9.47 -11.10
N VAL A 60 8.55 8.20 -10.70
CA VAL A 60 8.35 7.05 -11.61
C VAL A 60 6.96 7.06 -12.23
N ALA A 61 5.92 7.33 -11.43
CA ALA A 61 4.53 7.45 -11.88
C ALA A 61 4.36 8.60 -12.89
N ALA A 62 5.03 9.73 -12.65
CA ALA A 62 5.00 10.90 -13.53
C ALA A 62 5.67 10.67 -14.89
N VAL A 63 6.46 9.60 -15.06
CA VAL A 63 7.00 9.22 -16.38
C VAL A 63 5.87 8.68 -17.29
N GLY A 64 4.81 8.09 -16.72
CA GLY A 64 3.58 7.75 -17.46
C GLY A 64 3.77 6.71 -18.57
N THR A 65 4.70 5.77 -18.39
CA THR A 65 4.97 4.68 -19.35
C THR A 65 4.39 3.35 -18.84
N ASP A 66 4.17 2.39 -19.74
CA ASP A 66 3.77 1.01 -19.38
C ASP A 66 4.71 0.39 -18.32
N LEU A 67 6.01 0.73 -18.39
CA LEU A 67 6.98 0.31 -17.39
C LEU A 67 6.71 0.96 -16.02
N SER A 68 6.36 2.24 -15.98
CA SER A 68 5.99 2.93 -14.74
C SER A 68 4.75 2.31 -14.09
N GLU A 69 3.77 1.92 -14.89
CA GLU A 69 2.55 1.23 -14.40
C GLU A 69 2.89 -0.14 -13.79
N ALA A 70 3.82 -0.88 -14.39
CA ALA A 70 4.29 -2.15 -13.84
C ALA A 70 5.10 -2.00 -12.54
N LEU A 71 5.80 -0.87 -12.37
CA LEU A 71 6.68 -0.63 -11.23
C LEU A 71 5.99 0.01 -10.02
N ILE A 72 4.90 0.76 -10.21
CA ILE A 72 4.26 1.50 -9.11
C ILE A 72 3.68 0.57 -8.05
N LEU A 73 3.04 -0.54 -8.46
CA LEU A 73 2.43 -1.48 -7.53
C LEU A 73 3.47 -2.24 -6.69
N PRO A 74 4.51 -2.86 -7.26
CA PRO A 74 5.61 -3.43 -6.47
C PRO A 74 6.29 -2.38 -5.58
N GLY A 75 6.49 -1.16 -6.09
CA GLY A 75 7.09 -0.07 -5.33
C GLY A 75 6.30 0.24 -4.06
N LEU A 76 4.99 0.43 -4.17
CA LEU A 76 4.11 0.67 -3.00
C LEU A 76 4.13 -0.50 -2.01
N VAL A 77 4.22 -1.75 -2.50
CA VAL A 77 4.32 -2.93 -1.62
C VAL A 77 5.65 -2.94 -0.85
N VAL A 78 6.75 -2.47 -1.44
CA VAL A 78 8.05 -2.35 -0.77
C VAL A 78 7.99 -1.33 0.37
N GLU A 79 7.43 -0.14 0.14
CA GLU A 79 7.27 0.90 1.19
C GLU A 79 6.39 0.38 2.35
N LEU A 80 5.29 -0.32 2.04
CA LEU A 80 4.45 -0.94 3.08
C LEU A 80 5.21 -1.98 3.90
N ALA A 81 6.04 -2.81 3.25
CA ALA A 81 6.87 -3.79 3.94
C ALA A 81 7.92 -3.13 4.85
N GLU A 82 8.49 -2.00 4.41
CA GLU A 82 9.45 -1.21 5.20
C GLU A 82 8.78 -0.59 6.44
N ILE A 83 7.61 0.05 6.30
CA ILE A 83 6.85 0.58 7.44
C ILE A 83 6.45 -0.51 8.43
N MET A 84 6.08 -1.70 7.95
CA MET A 84 5.80 -2.85 8.81
C MET A 84 7.03 -3.28 9.62
N ALA A 85 8.19 -3.37 8.97
CA ALA A 85 9.44 -3.70 9.65
C ALA A 85 9.84 -2.64 10.69
N ILE A 86 9.68 -1.35 10.37
CA ILE A 86 9.92 -0.26 11.33
C ILE A 86 8.96 -0.34 12.51
N SER A 87 7.70 -0.67 12.29
CA SER A 87 6.69 -0.83 13.34
C SER A 87 7.07 -1.97 14.30
N GLU A 88 7.59 -3.07 13.78
CA GLU A 88 8.10 -4.19 14.58
C GLU A 88 9.30 -3.76 15.43
N ILE A 89 10.26 -3.02 14.85
CA ILE A 89 11.41 -2.47 15.58
C ILE A 89 10.95 -1.53 16.70
N LEU A 90 9.97 -0.66 16.45
CA LEU A 90 9.44 0.29 17.43
C LEU A 90 8.73 -0.41 18.59
N ILE A 91 7.84 -1.35 18.30
CA ILE A 91 7.14 -2.16 19.31
C ILE A 91 8.15 -2.93 20.16
N SER A 92 9.13 -3.57 19.52
CA SER A 92 10.20 -4.31 20.21
C SER A 92 11.04 -3.42 21.13
N ARG A 93 11.31 -2.16 20.74
CA ARG A 93 12.01 -1.20 21.61
C ARG A 93 11.16 -0.75 22.79
N GLU A 94 9.86 -0.56 22.59
CA GLU A 94 8.95 -0.09 23.64
C GLU A 94 8.66 -1.20 24.67
N MET A 95 8.50 -2.45 24.23
CA MET A 95 8.33 -3.61 25.11
C MET A 95 9.55 -3.83 26.01
N ARG A 96 10.77 -3.70 25.45
CA ARG A 96 12.03 -3.78 26.24
C ARG A 96 12.16 -2.69 27.30
N LYS A 97 11.62 -1.49 27.07
CA LYS A 97 11.63 -0.42 28.09
C LYS A 97 10.66 -0.68 29.24
N LYS A 98 9.57 -1.42 28.98
CA LYS A 98 8.54 -1.74 29.98
C LYS A 98 8.82 -3.01 30.76
N ASP A 99 9.99 -3.64 30.54
CA ASP A 99 10.39 -4.92 31.16
C ASP A 99 9.33 -6.02 30.99
N VAL A 100 8.56 -5.93 29.89
CA VAL A 100 7.60 -6.98 29.51
C VAL A 100 8.36 -7.94 28.62
N ASP A 101 8.67 -9.10 29.19
CA ASP A 101 9.42 -10.17 28.54
C ASP A 101 8.56 -10.79 27.44
N THR A 102 8.71 -10.34 26.20
CA THR A 102 8.03 -10.94 25.05
C THR A 102 9.08 -11.52 24.11
N SER A 103 9.04 -12.85 24.03
CA SER A 103 9.79 -13.70 23.11
C SER A 103 9.94 -13.07 21.72
N PHE A 104 11.17 -13.15 21.18
CA PHE A 104 11.53 -12.82 19.78
C PHE A 104 10.83 -13.68 18.72
N ALA A 105 9.95 -14.59 19.12
CA ALA A 105 9.09 -15.28 18.19
C ALA A 105 8.03 -14.30 17.67
N PRO A 106 7.66 -14.35 16.38
CA PRO A 106 6.35 -13.88 15.96
C PRO A 106 5.35 -14.81 16.66
N MET A 107 5.05 -14.55 17.93
CA MET A 107 3.80 -15.03 18.46
C MET A 107 2.75 -14.47 17.52
N PRO A 108 1.76 -15.27 17.10
CA PRO A 108 0.55 -14.69 16.56
C PRO A 108 0.11 -13.73 17.65
N LEU A 109 0.34 -12.43 17.44
CA LEU A 109 -0.39 -11.42 18.16
C LEU A 109 -1.82 -11.93 18.01
N ASN A 110 -2.48 -12.19 19.13
CA ASN A 110 -3.87 -12.57 19.11
C ASN A 110 -4.61 -11.27 18.75
N ILE A 111 -4.44 -10.86 17.49
CA ILE A 111 -5.04 -9.69 16.87
C ILE A 111 -6.46 -10.14 16.60
N ASP A 112 -7.24 -10.27 17.67
CA ASP A 112 -8.70 -10.31 17.58
C ASP A 112 -9.17 -8.89 17.28
N MET A 113 -8.77 -8.40 16.10
CA MET A 113 -9.30 -7.18 15.55
C MET A 113 -10.69 -7.49 15.03
N GLU A 114 -11.67 -6.71 15.46
CA GLU A 114 -13.04 -6.74 14.95
C GLU A 114 -13.10 -6.66 13.41
N ILE A 115 -12.10 -6.02 12.79
CA ILE A 115 -11.96 -5.96 11.33
C ILE A 115 -11.73 -7.35 10.74
N MET A 116 -10.96 -8.23 11.39
CA MET A 116 -10.70 -9.59 10.89
C MET A 116 -11.92 -10.50 11.01
N THR A 117 -12.89 -10.19 11.87
CA THR A 117 -14.18 -10.88 11.97
C THR A 117 -15.27 -10.24 11.10
N THR A 118 -15.25 -8.92 10.94
CA THR A 118 -16.29 -8.19 10.21
C THR A 118 -16.01 -8.06 8.72
N ALA A 119 -14.76 -7.80 8.32
CA ALA A 119 -14.42 -7.45 6.94
C ALA A 119 -14.70 -8.60 5.94
N PRO A 120 -14.34 -9.87 6.20
CA PRO A 120 -14.68 -10.96 5.27
C PRO A 120 -16.18 -11.14 5.02
N ASN A 121 -17.05 -10.90 6.02
CA ASN A 121 -18.50 -10.97 5.82
C ASN A 121 -18.97 -9.82 4.92
N PHE A 122 -18.44 -8.61 5.16
CA PHE A 122 -18.76 -7.43 4.37
C PHE A 122 -18.29 -7.55 2.91
N ILE A 123 -17.06 -8.03 2.70
CA ILE A 123 -16.47 -8.27 1.38
C ILE A 123 -17.26 -9.34 0.62
N ALA A 124 -17.62 -10.45 1.28
CA ALA A 124 -18.45 -11.49 0.67
C ALA A 124 -19.80 -10.95 0.21
N LEU A 125 -20.46 -10.13 1.04
CA LEU A 125 -21.75 -9.54 0.72
C LEU A 125 -21.64 -8.59 -0.48
N LEU A 126 -20.60 -7.75 -0.52
CA LEU A 126 -20.33 -6.88 -1.66
C LEU A 126 -20.09 -7.67 -2.95
N LEU A 127 -19.28 -8.73 -2.90
CA LEU A 127 -18.98 -9.58 -4.07
C LEU A 127 -20.23 -10.30 -4.57
N ILE A 128 -21.08 -10.79 -3.66
CA ILE A 128 -22.35 -11.42 -4.03
C ILE A 128 -23.28 -10.39 -4.66
N GLY A 129 -23.49 -9.24 -4.01
CA GLY A 129 -24.34 -8.18 -4.53
C GLY A 129 -23.88 -7.70 -5.90
N TYR A 130 -22.59 -7.41 -6.03
CA TYR A 130 -21.99 -6.98 -7.29
C TYR A 130 -22.06 -8.07 -8.37
N GLY A 131 -21.80 -9.32 -8.00
CA GLY A 131 -21.90 -10.46 -8.91
C GLY A 131 -23.33 -10.72 -9.41
N VAL A 132 -24.36 -10.37 -8.64
CA VAL A 132 -25.77 -10.42 -9.08
C VAL A 132 -26.08 -9.31 -10.09
N PHE A 133 -25.51 -8.11 -9.90
CA PHE A 133 -25.66 -7.01 -10.86
C PHE A 133 -24.88 -7.25 -12.16
N LEU A 134 -23.72 -7.90 -12.09
CA LEU A 134 -23.05 -8.42 -13.28
C LEU A 134 -23.89 -9.59 -13.83
N SER A 135 -24.65 -9.38 -14.90
CA SER A 135 -25.33 -10.50 -15.57
C SER A 135 -24.33 -11.39 -16.31
N GLY A 136 -24.55 -12.71 -16.33
CA GLY A 136 -23.81 -13.67 -17.15
C GLY A 136 -22.78 -14.50 -16.39
N PHE A 137 -21.86 -15.15 -17.14
CA PHE A 137 -20.86 -16.08 -16.58
C PHE A 137 -19.89 -15.39 -15.60
N THR A 138 -19.50 -14.15 -15.89
CA THR A 138 -18.60 -13.36 -15.04
C THR A 138 -19.25 -12.99 -13.71
N GLY A 139 -20.54 -12.64 -13.71
CA GLY A 139 -21.30 -12.43 -12.48
C GLY A 139 -21.42 -13.67 -11.61
N GLY A 140 -21.69 -14.81 -12.24
CA GLY A 140 -21.70 -16.11 -11.56
C GLY A 140 -20.34 -16.44 -10.90
N ALA A 141 -19.23 -16.16 -11.59
CA ALA A 141 -17.89 -16.35 -11.04
C ALA A 141 -17.60 -15.43 -9.85
N VAL A 142 -17.99 -14.15 -9.95
CA VAL A 142 -17.78 -13.15 -8.88
C VAL A 142 -18.66 -13.45 -7.66
N ALA A 143 -19.94 -13.76 -7.87
CA ALA A 143 -20.86 -14.13 -6.80
C ALA A 143 -20.45 -15.47 -6.14
N GLY A 144 -20.06 -16.45 -6.95
CA GLY A 144 -19.52 -17.73 -6.48
C GLY A 144 -18.23 -17.55 -5.66
N GLY A 145 -17.32 -16.68 -6.12
CA GLY A 145 -16.13 -16.30 -5.37
C GLY A 145 -16.45 -15.67 -4.02
N GLY A 146 -17.44 -14.78 -3.97
CA GLY A 146 -17.95 -14.19 -2.72
C GLY A 146 -18.48 -15.25 -1.74
N ILE A 147 -19.23 -16.24 -2.23
CA ILE A 147 -19.73 -17.36 -1.41
C ILE A 147 -18.57 -18.23 -0.89
N VAL A 148 -17.59 -18.55 -1.73
CA VAL A 148 -16.41 -19.34 -1.33
C VAL A 148 -15.61 -18.60 -0.25
N ILE A 149 -15.39 -17.29 -0.42
CA ILE A 149 -14.73 -16.44 0.59
C ILE A 149 -15.51 -16.48 1.90
N TYR A 150 -16.84 -16.39 1.88
CA TYR A 150 -17.67 -16.46 3.07
C TYR A 150 -17.50 -17.80 3.82
N VAL A 151 -17.59 -18.92 3.10
CA VAL A 151 -17.50 -20.27 3.69
C VAL A 151 -16.09 -20.54 4.25
N LEU A 152 -15.05 -20.21 3.50
CA LEU A 152 -13.67 -20.38 3.96
C LEU A 152 -13.38 -19.51 5.18
N SER A 153 -13.84 -18.26 5.18
CA SER A 153 -13.67 -17.34 6.32
C SER A 153 -14.39 -17.84 7.57
N ARG A 154 -15.58 -18.46 7.43
CA ARG A 154 -16.29 -19.07 8.56
C ARG A 154 -15.52 -20.27 9.13
N LYS A 155 -15.04 -21.15 8.25
CA LYS A 155 -14.30 -22.37 8.62
C LYS A 155 -12.99 -22.05 9.35
N VAL A 156 -12.25 -21.04 8.89
CA VAL A 156 -10.98 -20.61 9.51
C VAL A 156 -11.20 -19.97 10.88
N ARG A 157 -12.37 -19.39 11.15
CA ARG A 157 -12.72 -18.75 12.43
C ARG A 157 -13.25 -19.71 13.49
N GLY A 158 -13.41 -21.01 13.19
CA GLY A 158 -13.90 -22.00 14.16
C GLY A 158 -15.36 -21.78 14.62
N LEU A 159 -16.15 -20.99 13.88
CA LEU A 159 -17.59 -20.89 14.09
C LEU A 159 -18.26 -22.14 13.45
N PRO A 160 -19.26 -22.76 14.11
CA PRO A 160 -19.93 -23.96 13.59
C PRO A 160 -20.57 -23.73 12.21
#